data_AF-A0A3A6RCV1-F1
#
_entry.id   AF-A0A3A6RCV1-F1
#
_cell.length_a   1.000
_cell.length_b   1.000
_cell.length_c   1.000
_cell.angle_alpha   90.00
_cell.angle_beta   90.00
_cell.angle_gamma   90.00
#
_symmetry.space_group_name_H-M   'P 1'
#
loop_
_entity.id
_entity.type
_entity.pdbx_description
1 polymer ?
#
loop_
_entity_poly.entity_id
_entity_poly.type
_entity_poly.pdbx_seq_one_letter_code
_entity_poly.pdbx_strand_id
1 'polypeptide(L)' 'MLKLLAGDMGLDVMHATRPQFALRTGVEDITADLIEEFKKTSALRTWGWECILDGTPQVMPPTSLF' A
#
# COMPACT_ATOMS: atom_id res chain seq x y z
N MET A 1 12.41 11.33 -3.79
CA MET A 1 12.94 10.81 -5.08
C MET A 1 14.39 10.28 -5.01
N LEU A 2 15.36 11.00 -4.43
CA LEU A 2 16.78 10.60 -4.47
C LEU A 2 17.07 9.21 -3.86
N LYS A 3 16.39 8.84 -2.76
CA LYS A 3 16.54 7.51 -2.14
C LYS A 3 16.01 6.36 -2.99
N LEU A 4 14.89 6.58 -3.69
CA LEU A 4 14.28 5.60 -4.60
C LEU A 4 15.25 5.27 -5.76
N LEU A 5 15.87 6.30 -6.35
CA LEU A 5 16.86 6.15 -7.42
C LEU A 5 18.17 5.51 -6.95
N ALA A 6 18.48 5.61 -5.65
CA ALA A 6 19.62 4.97 -5.02
C ALA A 6 19.37 3.49 -4.64
N GLY A 7 18.17 2.97 -4.87
CA GLY A 7 17.80 1.59 -4.51
C GLY A 7 17.58 1.36 -3.02
N ASP A 8 17.47 2.44 -2.22
CA ASP A 8 17.11 2.36 -0.80
C ASP A 8 15.59 2.18 -0.69
N MET A 9 15.15 0.92 -0.57
CA MET A 9 13.75 0.52 -0.57
C MET A 9 13.26 0.26 0.85
N GLY A 10 12.53 1.22 1.42
CA GLY A 10 11.80 1.06 2.68
C GLY A 10 10.43 0.39 2.50
N LEU A 11 9.69 0.22 3.60
CA LEU A 11 8.33 -0.32 3.57
C LEU A 11 7.37 0.57 2.77
N ASP A 12 7.61 1.88 2.75
CA ASP A 12 6.92 2.85 1.89
C ASP A 12 7.02 2.47 0.41
N VAL A 13 8.23 2.21 -0.08
CA VAL A 13 8.49 1.80 -1.48
C VAL A 13 7.89 0.42 -1.77
N MET A 14 8.05 -0.53 -0.85
CA MET A 14 7.47 -1.87 -0.96
C MET A 14 5.94 -1.83 -1.12
N HIS A 15 5.26 -1.01 -0.30
CA HIS A 15 3.81 -0.89 -0.36
C HIS A 15 3.35 -0.06 -1.56
N ALA A 16 4.04 1.03 -1.92
CA ALA A 16 3.70 1.86 -3.08
C ALA A 16 3.76 1.08 -4.40
N THR A 17 4.77 0.23 -4.55
CA THR A 17 5.04 -0.51 -5.80
C THR A 17 4.31 -1.85 -5.90
N ARG A 18 3.59 -2.27 -4.85
CA ARG A 18 2.78 -3.49 -4.88
C ARG A 18 1.72 -3.42 -5.99
N PRO A 19 1.46 -4.55 -6.69
CA PRO A 19 0.36 -4.64 -7.65
C PRO A 19 -0.97 -4.26 -7.02
N GLN A 20 -1.76 -3.47 -7.74
CA GLN A 20 -3.12 -3.12 -7.35
C GLN A 20 -4.10 -3.96 -8.17
N PHE A 21 -5.02 -4.61 -7.46
CA PHE A 21 -6.13 -5.34 -8.06
C PHE A 21 -7.41 -4.51 -7.91
N ALA A 22 -8.46 -4.87 -8.64
CA ALA A 22 -9.78 -4.30 -8.43
C ALA A 22 -10.69 -5.39 -7.86
N LEU A 23 -11.45 -5.06 -6.81
CA LEU A 23 -12.53 -5.94 -6.37
C LEU A 23 -13.60 -5.97 -7.45
N ARG A 24 -13.95 -7.20 -7.87
CA ARG A 24 -15.04 -7.38 -8.83
C ARG A 24 -16.37 -7.15 -8.11
N THR A 25 -17.16 -6.21 -8.60
CA THR A 25 -18.53 -5.97 -8.11
C THR A 25 -19.50 -6.98 -8.72
N GLY A 26 -20.50 -7.43 -7.95
CA GLY A 26 -21.57 -8.31 -8.45
C GLY A 26 -21.21 -9.80 -8.52
N VAL A 27 -20.20 -10.22 -7.75
CA VAL A 27 -19.92 -11.64 -7.47
C VAL A 27 -20.16 -11.85 -5.99
N GLU A 28 -21.13 -12.70 -5.64
CA GLU A 28 -21.54 -12.94 -4.25
C GLU A 28 -20.56 -13.81 -3.45
N ASP A 29 -19.52 -14.36 -4.11
CA ASP A 29 -18.58 -15.34 -3.55
C ASP A 29 -17.25 -14.75 -3.03
N ILE A 30 -17.11 -13.44 -2.91
CA ILE A 30 -15.90 -12.86 -2.31
C ILE A 30 -16.03 -12.86 -0.79
N THR A 31 -15.15 -13.59 -0.11
CA THR A 31 -15.14 -13.66 1.35
C THR A 31 -14.88 -12.30 1.98
N ALA A 32 -15.49 -12.05 3.14
CA ALA A 32 -15.30 -10.80 3.89
C ALA A 32 -13.82 -10.56 4.22
N ASP A 33 -13.10 -11.62 4.62
CA ASP A 33 -11.67 -11.56 4.92
C ASP A 33 -10.84 -11.06 3.73
N LEU A 34 -11.16 -11.50 2.51
CA LEU A 34 -10.46 -11.06 1.30
C LEU A 34 -10.77 -9.59 0.97
N ILE A 35 -12.00 -9.13 1.24
CA ILE A 35 -12.38 -7.72 1.09
C ILE A 35 -11.62 -6.86 2.11
N GLU A 36 -11.48 -7.31 3.35
CA GLU A 36 -10.71 -6.62 4.39
C GLU A 36 -9.22 -6.56 4.06
N GLU A 37 -8.63 -7.68 3.62
CA GLU A 37 -7.23 -7.72 3.18
C GLU A 37 -7.00 -6.79 1.98
N PHE A 38 -7.95 -6.74 1.04
CA PHE A 38 -7.91 -5.82 -0.09
C PHE A 38 -7.89 -4.36 0.36
N LYS A 39 -8.79 -3.98 1.28
CA LYS A 39 -8.87 -2.62 1.82
C LYS A 39 -7.57 -2.24 2.53
N LYS A 40 -7.04 -3.13 3.37
CA LYS A 40 -5.77 -2.96 4.07
C LYS A 40 -4.60 -2.75 3.11
N THR A 41 -4.48 -3.61 2.11
CA THR A 41 -3.41 -3.53 1.11
C THR A 41 -3.51 -2.25 0.28
N SER A 42 -4.73 -1.82 -0.06
CA SER A 42 -4.99 -0.56 -0.78
C SER A 42 -4.61 0.66 0.06
N ALA A 43 -4.92 0.65 1.35
CA ALA A 43 -4.57 1.73 2.27
C ALA A 43 -3.04 1.84 2.46
N LEU A 44 -2.35 0.70 2.66
CA LEU A 44 -0.88 0.66 2.76
C LEU A 44 -0.20 1.18 1.49
N ARG A 45 -0.73 0.82 0.31
CA ARG A 45 -0.21 1.34 -0.96
C ARG A 45 -0.37 2.85 -1.08
N THR A 46 -1.53 3.38 -0.66
CA THR A 46 -1.80 4.82 -0.65
C THR A 46 -0.80 5.55 0.24
N TRP A 47 -0.62 5.07 1.47
CA TRP A 47 0.37 5.59 2.41
C TRP A 47 1.80 5.58 1.84
N GLY A 48 2.20 4.48 1.17
CA GLY A 48 3.53 4.40 0.55
C GLY A 48 3.73 5.46 -0.53
N TRP A 49 2.71 5.73 -1.34
CA TRP A 49 2.76 6.82 -2.34
C TRP A 49 2.80 8.19 -1.70
N GLU A 50 2.03 8.45 -0.65
CA GLU A 50 2.08 9.71 0.12
C GLU A 50 3.50 9.97 0.64
N CYS A 51 4.14 8.98 1.27
CA CYS A 51 5.53 9.11 1.75
C CYS A 51 6.52 9.44 0.62
N ILE A 52 6.36 8.82 -0.56
CA ILE A 52 7.22 9.05 -1.71
C ILE A 52 7.03 10.46 -2.29
N LEU A 53 5.77 10.89 -2.43
CA LEU A 53 5.40 12.17 -3.01
C LEU A 53 5.78 13.34 -2.10
N ASP A 54 5.55 13.20 -0.80
CA ASP A 54 5.90 14.20 0.21
C ASP A 54 7.42 14.25 0.48
N GLY A 55 8.17 13.26 -0.01
CA GLY A 55 9.61 13.16 0.21
C GLY A 55 9.99 12.85 1.66
N THR A 56 9.03 12.36 2.45
CA THR A 56 9.18 11.98 3.86
C THR A 56 9.11 10.46 3.98
N PRO A 57 10.19 9.72 3.65
CA PRO A 57 10.20 8.27 3.76
C PRO A 57 10.00 7.85 5.22
N GLN A 58 9.02 6.99 5.44
CA GLN A 58 8.70 6.45 6.77
C GLN A 58 9.13 4.99 6.86
N VAL A 59 9.72 4.61 8.00
CA VAL A 59 10.26 3.26 8.21
C VAL A 59 9.16 2.21 8.37
N MET A 60 8.01 2.60 8.93
CA MET A 60 6.88 1.72 9.23
C MET A 60 5.54 2.40 8.92
N PRO A 61 4.51 1.66 8.47
CA PRO A 61 3.17 2.20 8.34
C PRO A 61 2.53 2.52 9.71
N PRO A 62 1.57 3.47 9.77
CA PRO A 62 0.78 3.73 10.96
C PRO A 62 0.04 2.50 11.45
N THR A 63 -0.08 2.34 12.77
CA THR A 63 -0.82 1.22 13.39
C THR A 63 -2.31 1.18 13.00
N SER A 64 -2.88 2.33 12.62
CA SER A 64 -4.26 2.44 12.12
C SER A 64 -4.50 1.77 10.77
N LEU A 65 -3.44 1.35 10.07
CA LEU A 65 -3.53 0.60 8.80
C LEU A 65 -3.50 -0.92 9.00
N PHE A 66 -3.52 -1.40 10.25
CA PHE A 66 -3.43 -2.83 10.58
C PHE A 66 -4.71 -3.42 11.11
#